data_AF-A0A651D9M6-F1
#
_entry.id   AF-A0A651D9M6-F1
#
_cell.length_a   1.000
_cell.length_b   1.000
_cell.length_c   1.000
_cell.angle_alpha   90.00
_cell.angle_beta   90.00
_cell.angle_gamma   90.00
#
_symmetry.space_group_name_H-M   'P 1'
#
loop_
_entity.id
_entity.type
_entity.pdbx_description
1 polymer ?
#
loop_
_entity_poly.entity_id
_entity_poly.type
_entity_poly.pdbx_seq_one_letter_code
_entity_poly.pdbx_strand_id
1 'polypeptide(L)'
;MTSRFESVFLYVVARAMVPLIQVFAFYVITHGHYSPGGGFQGGVMLAASIILLRVSMGDESYDRFPREAGIVIAGFGALAFALLGFMSMLFGGNFLEYALAVPGMSADELRYWGIFFAEVFIGFLVWGALVAIYDALETGGVE
;
A
#
# COMPACT_ATOMS: atom_id res chain seq x y z
N MET A 1 8.47 11.82 19.17
CA MET A 1 7.70 10.91 20.08
C MET A 1 8.46 9.58 20.25
N THR A 2 9.80 9.63 20.38
CA THR A 2 10.67 8.44 20.22
C THR A 2 11.01 7.72 21.52
N SER A 3 10.40 8.09 22.65
CA SER A 3 10.61 7.35 23.90
C SER A 3 9.90 6.01 23.82
N ARG A 4 10.69 4.93 23.79
CA ARG A 4 10.23 3.54 23.85
C ARG A 4 9.18 3.38 24.95
N PHE A 5 7.98 2.89 24.63
CA PHE A 5 7.06 2.48 25.68
C PHE A 5 7.68 1.29 26.42
N GLU A 6 7.96 1.45 27.72
CA GLU A 6 8.53 0.41 28.59
C GLU A 6 7.49 -0.68 28.94
N SER A 7 6.77 -1.20 27.94
CA SER A 7 5.82 -2.28 28.10
C SER A 7 6.23 -3.47 27.25
N VAL A 8 6.76 -4.49 27.92
CA VAL A 8 7.07 -5.79 27.31
C VAL A 8 5.83 -6.39 26.64
N PHE A 9 4.65 -6.21 27.25
CA PHE A 9 3.39 -6.65 26.68
C PHE A 9 3.12 -6.00 25.31
N LEU A 10 3.22 -4.67 25.21
CA LEU A 10 3.01 -3.96 23.95
C LEU A 10 4.02 -4.42 22.88
N TYR A 11 5.29 -4.55 23.26
CA TYR A 11 6.36 -4.99 22.35
C TYR A 11 6.08 -6.38 21.75
N VAL A 12 5.65 -7.35 22.58
CA VAL A 12 5.38 -8.72 22.14
C VAL A 12 4.11 -8.79 21.29
N VAL A 13 3.02 -8.18 21.76
CA VAL A 13 1.72 -8.23 21.08
C VAL A 13 1.76 -7.50 19.74
N ALA A 14 2.37 -6.32 19.67
CA ALA A 14 2.49 -5.57 18.43
C ALA A 14 3.19 -6.39 17.34
N ARG A 15 4.33 -7.02 17.67
CA ARG A 15 5.09 -7.85 16.72
C ARG A 15 4.33 -9.08 16.25
N ALA A 16 3.50 -9.67 17.09
CA ALA A 16 2.64 -10.79 16.72
C ALA A 16 1.47 -10.36 15.81
N MET A 17 0.93 -9.16 16.05
CA MET A 17 -0.20 -8.62 15.28
C MET A 17 0.18 -8.15 13.88
N VAL A 18 1.37 -7.59 13.69
CA VAL A 18 1.83 -7.06 12.38
C VAL A 18 1.67 -8.05 11.22
N PRO A 19 2.17 -9.29 11.27
CA PRO A 19 1.99 -10.23 10.16
C PRO A 19 0.52 -10.61 9.94
N LEU A 20 -0.29 -10.66 10.99
CA LEU A 20 -1.73 -10.93 10.87
C LEU A 20 -2.46 -9.80 10.14
N ILE A 21 -2.14 -8.55 10.49
CA ILE A 21 -2.67 -7.35 9.82
C ILE A 21 -2.26 -7.36 8.35
N GLN A 22 -0.99 -7.66 8.05
CA GLN A 22 -0.47 -7.66 6.68
C GLN A 22 -1.13 -8.73 5.81
N VAL A 23 -1.27 -9.95 6.30
CA VAL A 23 -1.98 -11.02 5.57
C VAL A 23 -3.43 -10.63 5.30
N PHE A 24 -4.13 -10.10 6.30
CA PHE A 24 -5.51 -9.67 6.11
C PHE A 24 -5.62 -8.47 5.18
N ALA A 25 -4.66 -7.53 5.21
CA ALA A 25 -4.60 -6.43 4.27
C ALA A 25 -4.41 -6.92 2.82
N PHE A 26 -3.52 -7.90 2.58
CA PHE A 26 -3.38 -8.50 1.25
C PHE A 26 -4.66 -9.19 0.76
N TYR A 27 -5.39 -9.84 1.66
CA TYR A 27 -6.73 -10.35 1.34
C TYR A 27 -7.67 -9.23 0.91
N VAL A 28 -7.75 -8.13 1.67
CA VAL A 28 -8.61 -6.98 1.36
C VAL A 28 -8.25 -6.32 0.03
N ILE A 29 -6.95 -6.23 -0.32
CA ILE A 29 -6.49 -5.67 -1.60
C ILE A 29 -6.87 -6.59 -2.77
N THR A 30 -6.63 -7.90 -2.63
CA THR A 30 -6.83 -8.84 -3.74
C THR A 30 -8.29 -9.21 -3.99
N HIS A 31 -9.17 -8.97 -3.01
CA HIS A 31 -10.60 -9.31 -3.09
C HIS A 31 -11.51 -8.07 -3.15
N GLY A 32 -10.97 -6.87 -3.43
CA GLY A 32 -11.76 -5.64 -3.48
C GLY A 32 -12.83 -5.61 -4.58
N HIS A 33 -12.67 -6.42 -5.64
CA HIS A 33 -13.70 -6.55 -6.68
C HIS A 33 -14.93 -7.33 -6.26
N TYR A 34 -14.78 -8.22 -5.28
CA TYR A 34 -15.82 -9.17 -4.89
C TYR A 34 -16.42 -8.87 -3.52
N SER A 35 -15.77 -8.02 -2.74
CA SER A 35 -16.11 -7.75 -1.34
C SER A 35 -15.87 -6.28 -1.00
N PRO A 36 -16.54 -5.75 0.05
CA PRO A 36 -16.24 -4.41 0.55
C PRO A 36 -14.77 -4.32 0.95
N GLY A 37 -14.03 -3.40 0.34
CA GLY A 37 -12.58 -3.32 0.50
C GLY A 37 -11.89 -2.73 -0.72
N GLY A 38 -10.67 -3.17 -0.97
CA GLY A 38 -9.83 -2.77 -2.09
C GLY A 38 -8.51 -2.12 -1.68
N GLY A 39 -7.86 -1.52 -2.67
CA GLY A 39 -6.52 -0.94 -2.54
C GLY A 39 -6.39 0.08 -1.42
N PHE A 40 -7.34 1.00 -1.29
CA PHE A 40 -7.26 2.05 -0.28
C PHE A 40 -7.31 1.50 1.15
N GLN A 41 -8.35 0.74 1.53
CA GLN A 41 -8.45 0.22 2.91
C GLN A 41 -7.31 -0.74 3.22
N GLY A 42 -6.94 -1.61 2.28
CA GLY A 42 -5.81 -2.53 2.47
C GLY A 42 -4.48 -1.79 2.62
N GLY A 43 -4.24 -0.73 1.84
CA GLY A 43 -3.07 0.14 1.98
C GLY A 43 -3.02 0.84 3.34
N VAL A 44 -4.16 1.32 3.85
CA VAL A 44 -4.27 1.88 5.21
C VAL A 44 -3.89 0.85 6.27
N MET A 45 -4.33 -0.40 6.11
CA MET A 45 -4.01 -1.47 7.05
C MET A 45 -2.52 -1.85 7.03
N LEU A 46 -1.91 -1.91 5.84
CA LEU A 46 -0.46 -2.10 5.71
C LEU A 46 0.31 -0.96 6.38
N ALA A 47 -0.09 0.29 6.16
CA ALA A 47 0.51 1.45 6.84
C ALA A 47 0.36 1.37 8.36
N ALA A 48 -0.84 1.02 8.85
CA ALA A 48 -1.10 0.85 10.28
C ALA A 48 -0.20 -0.23 10.90
N SER A 49 0.11 -1.32 10.17
CA SER A 49 1.03 -2.35 10.64
C SER A 49 2.46 -1.81 10.84
N ILE A 50 2.93 -0.93 9.95
CA ILE A 50 4.26 -0.32 10.08
C ILE A 50 4.27 0.75 11.17
N ILE A 51 3.24 1.59 11.25
CA ILE A 51 3.08 2.59 12.33
C ILE A 51 3.01 1.91 13.70
N LEU A 52 2.38 0.75 13.80
CA LEU A 52 2.38 -0.05 15.03
C LEU A 52 3.81 -0.47 15.43
N LEU A 53 4.67 -0.81 14.48
CA LEU A 53 6.10 -1.04 14.74
C LEU A 53 6.81 0.24 15.18
N ARG A 54 6.56 1.39 14.53
CA ARG A 54 7.13 2.69 14.92
C ARG A 54 6.83 3.00 16.39
N VAL A 55 5.56 2.92 16.77
CA VAL A 55 5.10 3.25 18.13
C VAL A 55 5.59 2.24 19.17
N SER A 56 5.61 0.93 18.85
CA SER A 56 5.97 -0.10 19.83
C SER A 56 7.48 -0.34 19.99
N MET A 57 8.26 -0.10 18.93
CA MET A 57 9.70 -0.40 18.91
C MET A 57 10.58 0.83 18.84
N GLY A 58 10.05 2.00 18.47
CA GLY A 58 10.84 3.22 18.27
C GLY A 58 11.86 3.02 17.16
N ASP A 59 13.12 3.39 17.42
CA ASP A 59 14.18 3.39 16.42
C ASP A 59 14.48 2.01 15.82
N GLU A 60 14.31 0.92 16.60
CA GLU A 60 14.49 -0.47 16.11
C GLU A 60 13.52 -0.83 14.96
N SER A 61 12.43 -0.07 14.78
CA SER A 61 11.50 -0.28 13.67
C SER A 61 12.11 0.08 12.31
N TYR A 62 13.07 1.00 12.26
CA TYR A 62 13.68 1.49 11.01
C TYR A 62 14.59 0.44 10.37
N ASP A 63 15.13 -0.50 11.15
CA ASP A 63 15.87 -1.66 10.62
C ASP A 63 14.97 -2.60 9.78
N ARG A 64 13.65 -2.60 10.05
CA ARG A 64 12.68 -3.44 9.34
C ARG A 64 11.98 -2.70 8.20
N PHE A 65 11.73 -1.41 8.39
CA PHE A 65 11.12 -0.54 7.39
C PHE A 65 11.87 0.80 7.40
N PRO A 66 12.83 1.00 6.49
CA PRO A 66 13.59 2.24 6.40
C PRO A 66 12.69 3.45 6.15
N ARG A 67 13.14 4.64 6.54
CA ARG A 67 12.35 5.89 6.44
C ARG A 67 12.02 6.22 4.99
N GLU A 68 12.94 5.95 4.09
CA GLU A 68 12.82 6.21 2.65
C GLU A 68 11.90 5.19 1.96
N ALA A 69 11.68 4.02 2.57
CA ALA A 69 10.88 2.97 1.95
C ALA A 69 9.44 3.43 1.71
N GLY A 70 8.87 4.24 2.61
CA GLY A 70 7.52 4.77 2.47
C GLY A 70 7.35 5.58 1.18
N ILE A 71 8.24 6.55 0.93
CA ILE A 71 8.14 7.40 -0.25
C ILE A 71 8.45 6.65 -1.56
N VAL A 72 9.39 5.70 -1.51
CA VAL A 72 9.71 4.85 -2.66
C VAL A 72 8.53 3.96 -3.04
N ILE A 73 7.89 3.31 -2.06
CA ILE A 73 6.70 2.47 -2.28
C ILE A 73 5.54 3.31 -2.80
N ALA A 74 5.34 4.52 -2.24
CA ALA A 74 4.30 5.43 -2.69
C ALA A 74 4.49 5.84 -4.16
N GLY A 75 5.72 6.26 -4.50
CA GLY A 75 6.09 6.65 -5.86
C GLY A 75 5.95 5.50 -6.85
N PHE A 76 6.36 4.29 -6.47
CA PHE A 76 6.14 3.08 -7.28
C PHE A 76 4.65 2.84 -7.53
N GLY A 77 3.82 2.87 -6.49
CA GLY A 77 2.37 2.65 -6.61
C GLY A 77 1.71 3.69 -7.53
N ALA A 78 2.05 4.97 -7.36
CA ALA A 78 1.55 6.04 -8.23
C ALA A 78 1.97 5.86 -9.69
N LEU A 79 3.25 5.58 -9.92
CA LEU A 79 3.79 5.38 -11.28
C LEU A 79 3.18 4.15 -11.94
N ALA A 80 3.08 3.02 -11.24
CA ALA A 80 2.50 1.79 -11.75
C ALA A 80 1.01 1.97 -12.11
N PHE A 81 0.24 2.67 -11.27
CA PHE A 81 -1.14 3.02 -11.56
C PHE A 81 -1.26 3.92 -12.80
N ALA A 82 -0.41 4.93 -12.93
CA ALA A 82 -0.40 5.80 -14.10
C ALA A 82 -0.07 5.01 -15.39
N LEU A 83 0.97 4.18 -15.36
CA LEU A 83 1.37 3.32 -16.49
C LEU A 83 0.25 2.36 -16.90
N LEU A 84 -0.45 1.77 -15.92
CA LEU A 84 -1.61 0.92 -16.18
C LEU A 84 -2.70 1.67 -16.94
N GLY A 85 -2.99 2.92 -16.56
CA GLY A 85 -3.97 3.74 -17.26
C GLY A 85 -3.53 4.18 -18.66
N PHE A 86 -2.24 4.40 -18.88
CA PHE A 86 -1.70 4.70 -20.22
C PHE A 86 -1.69 3.49 -21.15
N MET A 87 -1.72 2.27 -20.62
CA MET A 87 -1.64 1.05 -21.43
C MET A 87 -2.75 0.94 -22.48
N SER A 88 -3.99 1.32 -22.13
CA SER A 88 -5.12 1.35 -23.06
C SER A 88 -4.98 2.39 -24.18
N MET A 89 -4.27 3.49 -23.92
CA MET A 89 -4.04 4.53 -24.92
C MET A 89 -3.10 4.09 -26.04
N LEU A 90 -2.18 3.16 -25.75
CA LEU A 90 -1.28 2.59 -26.76
C LEU A 90 -2.02 1.81 -27.86
N PHE A 91 -3.26 1.40 -27.59
CA PHE A 91 -4.10 0.65 -28.52
C PHE A 91 -5.37 1.41 -28.94
N GLY A 92 -5.37 2.75 -28.78
CA GLY A 92 -6.45 3.61 -29.25
C GLY A 92 -7.65 3.75 -28.30
N GLY A 93 -7.56 3.25 -27.06
CA GLY A 93 -8.52 3.52 -26.00
C GLY A 93 -8.25 4.83 -25.24
N ASN A 94 -9.14 5.19 -24.34
CA ASN A 94 -8.95 6.30 -23.40
C ASN A 94 -8.13 5.84 -22.17
N PHE A 95 -7.66 6.80 -21.36
CA PHE A 95 -6.98 6.50 -20.09
C PHE A 95 -7.87 5.65 -19.18
N LEU A 96 -7.32 4.55 -18.63
CA LEU A 96 -8.02 3.53 -17.80
C LEU A 96 -9.15 2.78 -18.52
N GLU A 97 -9.25 2.87 -19.85
CA GLU A 97 -10.19 2.07 -20.63
C GLU A 97 -9.67 0.63 -20.81
N TYR A 98 -9.71 -0.14 -19.72
CA TYR A 98 -9.07 -1.47 -19.64
C TYR A 98 -9.51 -2.43 -20.75
N ALA A 99 -10.76 -2.34 -21.20
CA ALA A 99 -11.32 -3.19 -22.26
C ALA A 99 -10.56 -3.14 -23.60
N LEU A 100 -9.72 -2.12 -23.80
CA LEU A 100 -8.88 -1.94 -24.99
C LEU A 100 -7.38 -2.06 -24.68
N ALA A 101 -7.00 -2.52 -23.47
CA ALA A 101 -5.61 -2.50 -23.02
C ALA A 101 -4.71 -3.56 -23.67
N VAL A 102 -5.24 -4.70 -24.14
CA VAL A 102 -4.45 -5.73 -24.86
C VAL A 102 -5.29 -6.37 -25.95
N PRO A 103 -4.85 -6.34 -27.23
CA PRO A 103 -5.51 -7.07 -28.30
C PRO A 103 -5.48 -8.60 -28.06
N GLY A 104 -6.61 -9.28 -28.28
CA GLY A 104 -6.69 -10.74 -28.24
C GLY A 104 -7.26 -11.36 -26.97
N MET A 105 -7.59 -10.56 -25.94
CA MET A 105 -8.40 -11.00 -24.79
C MET A 105 -9.82 -10.42 -24.84
N SER A 106 -10.75 -11.04 -24.12
CA SER A 106 -12.11 -10.49 -24.00
C SER A 106 -12.11 -9.22 -23.15
N ALA A 107 -13.07 -8.33 -23.41
CA ALA A 107 -13.22 -7.07 -22.67
C ALA A 107 -13.44 -7.28 -21.16
N ASP A 108 -14.11 -8.38 -20.78
CA ASP A 108 -14.42 -8.67 -19.38
C ASP A 108 -13.19 -9.18 -18.61
N GLU A 109 -12.36 -10.02 -19.23
CA GLU A 109 -11.07 -10.45 -18.67
C GLU A 109 -10.13 -9.26 -18.48
N LEU A 110 -10.07 -8.36 -19.47
CA LEU A 110 -9.26 -7.16 -19.43
C LEU A 110 -9.69 -6.21 -18.30
N ARG A 111 -11.00 -6.00 -18.12
CA ARG A 111 -11.53 -5.20 -17.01
C ARG A 111 -11.20 -5.84 -15.67
N TYR A 112 -11.37 -7.15 -15.55
CA TYR A 112 -11.04 -7.88 -14.33
C TYR A 112 -9.59 -7.64 -13.90
N TRP A 113 -8.64 -7.91 -14.79
CA TRP A 113 -7.22 -7.69 -14.48
C TRP A 113 -6.87 -6.21 -14.31
N GLY A 114 -7.47 -5.33 -15.11
CA GLY A 114 -7.24 -3.88 -15.01
C GLY A 114 -7.62 -3.33 -13.64
N ILE A 115 -8.81 -3.68 -13.13
CA ILE A 115 -9.23 -3.24 -11.80
C ILE A 115 -8.34 -3.90 -10.73
N PHE A 116 -7.91 -5.15 -10.92
CA PHE A 116 -7.09 -5.87 -9.93
C PHE A 116 -5.74 -5.21 -9.72
N PHE A 117 -5.04 -4.94 -10.83
CA PHE A 117 -3.77 -4.24 -10.76
C PHE A 117 -3.94 -2.81 -10.27
N ALA A 118 -5.03 -2.12 -10.64
CA ALA A 118 -5.33 -0.80 -10.10
C ALA A 118 -5.46 -0.82 -8.57
N GLU A 119 -6.19 -1.78 -8.00
CA GLU A 119 -6.31 -1.93 -6.54
C GLU A 119 -4.97 -2.22 -5.86
N VAL A 120 -4.15 -3.11 -6.45
CA VAL A 120 -2.81 -3.41 -5.93
C VAL A 120 -1.91 -2.16 -5.93
N PHE A 121 -1.88 -1.41 -7.03
CA PHE A 121 -1.04 -0.22 -7.16
C PHE A 121 -1.50 0.93 -6.26
N ILE A 122 -2.82 1.14 -6.14
CA ILE A 122 -3.39 2.08 -5.16
C ILE A 122 -3.03 1.62 -3.73
N GLY A 123 -3.04 0.31 -3.45
CA GLY A 123 -2.62 -0.23 -2.16
C GLY A 123 -1.18 0.13 -1.80
N PHE A 124 -0.24 -0.01 -2.74
CA PHE A 124 1.14 0.44 -2.54
C PHE A 124 1.24 1.95 -2.35
N LEU A 125 0.54 2.74 -3.18
CA LEU A 125 0.52 4.19 -3.06
C LEU A 125 0.09 4.62 -1.65
N VAL A 126 -1.05 4.12 -1.18
CA VAL A 126 -1.61 4.49 0.12
C VAL A 126 -0.75 3.98 1.27
N TRP A 127 -0.25 2.74 1.19
CA TRP A 127 0.66 2.19 2.20
C TRP A 127 1.89 3.06 2.38
N GLY A 128 2.61 3.33 1.29
CA GLY A 128 3.84 4.12 1.32
C GLY A 128 3.58 5.55 1.78
N ALA A 129 2.55 6.20 1.24
CA ALA A 129 2.25 7.59 1.52
C ALA A 129 1.90 7.82 3.00
N LEU A 130 1.09 6.95 3.60
CA LEU A 130 0.71 7.09 5.02
C LEU A 130 1.88 6.85 5.97
N VAL A 131 2.77 5.90 5.66
CA VAL A 131 4.00 5.72 6.45
C VAL A 131 4.92 6.94 6.30
N ALA A 132 5.11 7.45 5.09
CA ALA A 132 5.94 8.64 4.85
C ALA A 132 5.38 9.87 5.56
N ILE A 133 4.06 10.08 5.53
CA ILE A 133 3.38 11.16 6.27
C ILE A 133 3.62 11.00 7.77
N TYR A 134 3.45 9.79 8.32
CA TYR A 134 3.68 9.54 9.74
C TYR A 134 5.14 9.85 10.13
N ASP A 135 6.10 9.32 9.38
CA ASP A 135 7.53 9.50 9.64
C ASP A 135 7.92 10.99 9.54
N ALA A 136 7.34 11.75 8.59
CA ALA A 136 7.56 13.20 8.44
C ALA A 136 6.94 14.02 9.59
N LEU A 137 5.77 13.61 10.10
CA LEU A 137 5.16 14.24 11.28
C LEU A 137 5.99 13.96 12.54
N GLU A 138 6.60 12.79 12.65
CA GLU A 138 7.45 12.45 13.80
C GLU A 138 8.70 13.35 13.90
N THR A 139 9.29 13.74 12.78
CA THR A 139 10.49 14.61 12.73
C THR A 139 10.15 16.11 12.67
N GLY A 140 8.87 16.47 12.56
CA GLY A 140 8.46 17.86 12.37
C GLY A 140 8.76 18.42 10.99
N GLY A 141 8.93 17.56 9.98
CA GLY A 141 9.19 17.94 8.59
C GLY A 141 10.61 18.44 8.31
N VAL A 142 11.55 18.20 9.23
CA VAL A 142 12.96 18.53 9.06
C VAL A 142 13.70 17.20 8.88
N GLU A 143 14.20 16.94 7.67
CA GLU A 143 15.21 15.89 7.42
C GLU A 143 16.61 16.45 7.72
#